data_AF-A0A016W3D0-F1
#
_entry.id   AF-A0A016W3D0-F1
#
_cell.length_a   1.000
_cell.length_b   1.000
_cell.length_c   1.000
_cell.angle_alpha   90.00
_cell.angle_beta   90.00
_cell.angle_gamma   90.00
#
_symmetry.space_group_name_H-M   'P 1'
#
loop_
_entity.id
_entity.type
_entity.pdbx_description
1 polymer ?
#
loop_
_entity_poly.entity_id
_entity_poly.type
_entity_poly.pdbx_seq_one_letter_code
_entity_poly.pdbx_strand_id
1 'polypeptide(L)'
;MSAFQYYVQYWFTMDGNRTDYAKRFMSDLGIAAQTPNFLAGLINVMQIIGGSLMIRIAGPLSVNCVNVAVILILIVAQDPAEEAMGWFYIVTMLIVVILNFSNGLYQNSVFGLTADFPAAYTNALIVGNNVCGTFISVLVIVTTIAFPTQYKTVALIYFSISLAVLLLCGASLFSLTRLVSASFRPRNNGVQ
;
A
#
# COMPACT_ATOMS: atom_id res chain seq x y z
N MET A 1 -8.81 -14.72 -7.19
CA MET A 1 -9.37 -14.65 -5.85
C MET A 1 -8.62 -13.52 -5.18
N SER A 2 -9.29 -12.47 -4.68
CA SER A 2 -8.59 -11.33 -4.07
C SER A 2 -8.38 -11.53 -2.57
N ALA A 3 -7.45 -10.80 -1.97
CA ALA A 3 -7.24 -10.78 -0.51
C ALA A 3 -8.54 -10.49 0.27
N PHE A 4 -9.48 -9.75 -0.33
CA PHE A 4 -10.82 -9.54 0.22
C PHE A 4 -11.59 -10.85 0.46
N GLN A 5 -11.55 -11.79 -0.48
CA GLN A 5 -12.24 -13.07 -0.35
C GLN A 5 -11.63 -13.92 0.78
N TYR A 6 -10.33 -13.76 1.05
CA TYR A 6 -9.70 -14.36 2.23
C TYR A 6 -10.32 -13.82 3.53
N TYR A 7 -10.42 -12.51 3.71
CA TYR A 7 -11.02 -11.96 4.94
C TYR A 7 -12.49 -12.35 5.09
N VAL A 8 -13.30 -12.19 4.04
CA VAL A 8 -14.76 -12.39 4.14
C VAL A 8 -15.17 -13.86 4.15
N GLN A 9 -14.61 -14.70 3.28
CA GLN A 9 -15.01 -16.10 3.18
C GLN A 9 -14.24 -17.01 4.13
N TYR A 10 -12.96 -16.74 4.40
CA TYR A 10 -12.13 -17.63 5.21
C TYR A 10 -12.05 -17.21 6.68
N TRP A 11 -12.13 -15.91 6.99
CA TRP A 11 -12.06 -15.42 8.38
C TRP A 11 -13.41 -15.06 9.00
N PHE A 12 -14.32 -14.45 8.25
CA PHE A 12 -15.58 -13.90 8.79
C PHE A 12 -16.83 -14.72 8.44
N THR A 13 -16.69 -15.92 7.86
CA THR A 13 -17.81 -16.84 7.64
C THR A 13 -17.62 -18.06 8.54
N MET A 14 -18.60 -18.35 9.38
CA MET A 14 -18.63 -19.52 10.26
C MET A 14 -19.79 -20.43 9.85
N ASP A 15 -19.53 -21.72 9.68
CA ASP A 15 -20.53 -22.76 9.35
C ASP A 15 -21.49 -22.41 8.18
N GLY A 16 -20.96 -21.74 7.15
CA GLY A 16 -21.73 -21.32 5.97
C GLY A 16 -22.64 -20.11 6.18
N ASN A 17 -22.68 -19.54 7.38
CA ASN A 17 -23.46 -18.34 7.70
C ASN A 17 -22.56 -17.10 7.79
N ARG A 18 -22.94 -16.04 7.07
CA ARG A 18 -22.16 -14.79 7.04
C ARG A 18 -22.37 -14.03 8.35
N THR A 19 -21.32 -13.93 9.15
CA THR A 19 -21.33 -13.11 10.37
C THR A 19 -21.58 -11.64 10.04
N ASP A 20 -22.01 -10.84 11.02
CA ASP A 20 -22.24 -9.41 10.79
C ASP A 20 -20.94 -8.65 10.43
N TYR A 21 -19.77 -9.16 10.86
CA TYR A 21 -18.47 -8.68 10.40
C TYR A 21 -18.29 -8.85 8.89
N ALA A 22 -18.62 -10.02 8.32
CA ALA A 22 -18.52 -10.27 6.88
C ALA A 22 -19.42 -9.36 6.04
N LYS A 23 -20.58 -8.94 6.57
CA LYS A 23 -21.51 -8.04 5.88
C LYS A 23 -21.03 -6.59 5.93
N ARG A 24 -20.47 -6.16 7.06
CA ARG A 24 -20.00 -4.78 7.27
C ARG A 24 -18.61 -4.53 6.71
N PHE A 25 -17.76 -5.56 6.63
CA PHE A 25 -16.34 -5.45 6.24
C PHE A 25 -16.13 -4.68 4.94
N MET A 26 -16.96 -4.89 3.90
CA MET A 26 -16.84 -4.13 2.64
C MET A 26 -17.04 -2.63 2.84
N SER A 27 -18.11 -2.26 3.55
CA SER A 27 -18.46 -0.87 3.81
C SER A 27 -17.40 -0.22 4.71
N ASP A 28 -17.04 -0.90 5.79
CA ASP A 28 -16.05 -0.41 6.77
C ASP A 28 -14.67 -0.27 6.12
N LEU A 29 -14.25 -1.23 5.27
CA LEU A 29 -13.01 -1.14 4.51
C LEU A 29 -13.03 0.03 3.52
N GLY A 30 -14.16 0.25 2.84
CA GLY A 30 -14.32 1.36 1.91
C GLY A 30 -14.21 2.74 2.59
N ILE A 31 -14.80 2.88 3.77
CA ILE A 31 -14.70 4.09 4.60
C ILE A 31 -13.26 4.24 5.13
N ALA A 32 -12.71 3.17 5.72
CA ALA A 32 -11.34 3.12 6.23
C ALA A 32 -10.29 3.39 5.15
N ALA A 33 -10.58 3.13 3.88
CA ALA A 33 -9.69 3.46 2.78
C ALA A 33 -9.79 4.93 2.32
N GLN A 34 -10.98 5.50 2.29
CA GLN A 34 -11.19 6.86 1.74
C GLN A 34 -10.94 7.97 2.76
N THR A 35 -11.42 7.78 4.00
CA THR A 35 -11.29 8.79 5.06
C THR A 35 -9.84 9.22 5.32
N PRO A 36 -8.85 8.31 5.42
CA PRO A 36 -7.49 8.71 5.74
C PRO A 36 -6.80 9.38 4.55
N ASN A 37 -7.11 8.99 3.32
CA ASN A 37 -6.60 9.66 2.12
C ASN A 37 -7.05 11.13 2.07
N PHE A 38 -8.32 11.40 2.40
CA PHE A 38 -8.84 12.75 2.51
C PHE A 38 -8.14 13.56 3.63
N LEU A 39 -7.98 12.96 4.81
CA LEU A 39 -7.28 13.60 5.94
C LEU A 39 -5.81 13.89 5.63
N ALA A 40 -5.12 12.97 4.96
CA ALA A 40 -3.74 13.15 4.51
C ALA A 40 -3.62 14.32 3.53
N GLY A 41 -4.56 14.43 2.59
CA GLY A 41 -4.65 15.57 1.66
C GLY A 41 -4.85 16.89 2.40
N LEU A 42 -5.77 16.94 3.36
CA LEU A 42 -6.04 18.14 4.16
C LEU A 42 -4.82 18.57 4.98
N ILE A 43 -4.13 17.63 5.64
CA ILE A 43 -2.91 17.89 6.42
C ILE A 43 -1.78 18.42 5.53
N ASN A 44 -1.68 17.92 4.29
CA ASN A 44 -0.69 18.38 3.33
C ASN A 44 -0.97 19.82 2.87
N VAL A 45 -2.24 20.14 2.55
CA VAL A 45 -2.69 21.49 2.17
C VAL A 45 -2.46 22.50 3.30
N MET A 46 -2.72 22.11 4.54
CA MET A 46 -2.50 22.96 5.71
C MET A 46 -1.01 23.14 6.06
N GLN A 47 -0.10 22.60 5.25
CA GLN A 47 1.36 22.60 5.45
C GLN A 47 1.81 22.12 6.86
N ILE A 48 1.01 21.26 7.50
CA ILE A 48 1.28 20.82 8.88
C ILE A 48 2.54 19.94 8.94
N ILE A 49 2.85 19.21 7.86
CA ILE A 49 4.05 18.36 7.76
C ILE A 49 5.14 19.13 7.00
N GLY A 50 5.95 19.88 7.75
CA GLY A 50 7.20 20.48 7.26
C GLY A 50 8.33 19.44 7.17
N GLY A 51 9.16 19.50 6.13
CA GLY A 51 10.30 18.61 5.94
C GLY A 51 10.79 18.52 4.50
N SER A 52 11.93 17.86 4.28
CA SER A 52 12.44 17.64 2.92
C SER A 52 11.50 16.72 2.14
N LEU A 53 11.27 17.06 0.86
CA LEU A 53 10.38 16.31 -0.03
C LEU A 53 10.76 14.82 -0.12
N MET A 54 12.05 14.51 -0.06
CA MET A 54 12.54 13.13 -0.02
C MET A 54 12.12 12.38 1.25
N ILE A 55 12.14 13.01 2.43
CA ILE A 55 11.66 12.38 3.68
C ILE A 55 10.14 12.17 3.63
N ARG A 56 9.41 13.12 3.02
CA ARG A 56 7.95 13.03 2.82
C ARG A 56 7.53 11.93 1.84
N ILE A 57 8.43 11.44 0.99
CA ILE A 57 8.19 10.31 0.08
C ILE A 57 8.71 9.01 0.71
N ALA A 58 9.94 9.01 1.25
CA ALA A 58 10.57 7.82 1.81
C ALA A 58 9.92 7.34 3.11
N GLY A 59 9.44 8.27 3.96
CA GLY A 59 8.78 7.95 5.22
C GLY A 59 7.47 7.16 5.02
N PRO A 60 6.51 7.66 4.22
CA PRO A 60 5.31 6.89 3.92
C PRO A 60 5.58 5.54 3.26
N LEU A 61 6.59 5.48 2.37
CA LEU A 61 6.97 4.23 1.73
C LEU A 61 7.51 3.20 2.74
N SER A 62 8.33 3.61 3.71
CA SER A 62 8.85 2.71 4.73
C SER A 62 7.74 2.22 5.68
N VAL A 63 6.81 3.11 6.06
CA VAL A 63 5.61 2.75 6.84
C VAL A 63 4.78 1.71 6.09
N ASN A 64 4.61 1.87 4.78
CA ASN A 64 3.88 0.89 3.95
C ASN A 64 4.58 -0.47 3.90
N CYS A 65 5.91 -0.51 3.76
CA CYS A 65 6.67 -1.75 3.83
C CYS A 65 6.45 -2.49 5.15
N VAL A 66 6.52 -1.76 6.28
CA VAL A 66 6.29 -2.34 7.61
C VAL A 66 4.87 -2.86 7.74
N ASN A 67 3.86 -2.08 7.33
CA ASN A 67 2.47 -2.50 7.40
C ASN A 67 2.19 -3.77 6.58
N VAL A 68 2.73 -3.88 5.36
CA VAL A 68 2.59 -5.09 4.54
C VAL A 68 3.28 -6.29 5.18
N ALA A 69 4.45 -6.09 5.78
CA ALA A 69 5.15 -7.15 6.52
C ALA A 69 4.35 -7.60 7.76
N VAL A 70 3.74 -6.67 8.49
CA VAL A 70 2.86 -6.97 9.63
C VAL A 70 1.65 -7.79 9.18
N ILE A 71 1.00 -7.43 8.06
CA ILE A 71 -0.11 -8.23 7.50
C ILE A 71 0.34 -9.65 7.14
N LEU A 72 1.51 -9.80 6.51
CA LEU A 72 2.06 -11.12 6.19
C LEU A 72 2.27 -11.96 7.46
N ILE A 73 2.86 -11.37 8.50
CA ILE A 73 3.07 -12.05 9.79
C ILE A 73 1.73 -12.45 10.40
N LEU A 74 0.74 -11.55 10.41
CA LEU A 74 -0.59 -11.84 10.95
C LEU A 74 -1.28 -13.00 10.21
N ILE A 75 -1.17 -13.07 8.88
CA ILE A 75 -1.75 -14.16 8.08
C ILE A 75 -1.06 -15.50 8.37
N VAL A 76 0.25 -15.50 8.62
CA VAL A 76 1.00 -16.73 8.92
C VAL A 76 0.80 -17.18 10.36
N ALA A 77 0.84 -16.24 11.31
CA ALA A 77 0.86 -16.51 12.75
C ALA A 77 -0.54 -16.78 13.32
N GLN A 78 -1.60 -16.26 12.69
CA GLN A 78 -2.96 -16.37 13.22
C GLN A 78 -3.88 -17.16 12.29
N ASP A 79 -4.38 -18.28 12.83
CA ASP A 79 -5.42 -19.08 12.19
C ASP A 79 -6.83 -18.60 12.63
N PRO A 80 -7.86 -18.80 11.80
CA PRO A 80 -9.20 -18.33 12.09
C PRO A 80 -9.76 -19.03 13.34
N ALA A 81 -10.02 -18.24 14.38
CA ALA A 81 -10.66 -18.67 15.62
C ALA A 81 -11.79 -17.71 15.98
N GLU A 82 -12.91 -18.23 16.49
CA GLU A 82 -14.12 -17.46 16.78
C GLU A 82 -13.85 -16.33 17.80
N GLU A 83 -13.05 -16.62 18.83
CA GLU A 83 -12.64 -15.64 19.85
C GLU A 83 -11.69 -14.57 19.31
N ALA A 84 -10.92 -14.87 18.26
CA ALA A 84 -9.95 -13.94 17.66
C ALA A 84 -10.57 -13.02 16.60
N MET A 85 -11.80 -13.31 16.14
CA MET A 85 -12.50 -12.61 15.05
C MET A 85 -12.64 -11.11 15.28
N GLY A 86 -13.08 -10.71 16.48
CA GLY A 86 -13.30 -9.31 16.82
C GLY A 86 -12.01 -8.49 16.83
N TRP A 87 -10.97 -8.99 17.49
CA TRP A 87 -9.67 -8.29 17.55
C TRP A 87 -9.00 -8.22 16.18
N PHE A 88 -9.01 -9.32 15.41
CA PHE A 88 -8.40 -9.36 14.08
C PHE A 88 -9.07 -8.38 13.11
N TYR A 89 -10.40 -8.24 13.21
CA TYR A 89 -11.15 -7.24 12.46
C TYR A 89 -10.68 -5.82 12.75
N ILE A 90 -10.61 -5.44 14.03
CA ILE A 90 -10.21 -4.09 14.46
C ILE A 90 -8.77 -3.79 14.03
N VAL A 91 -7.84 -4.72 14.25
CA VAL A 91 -6.43 -4.55 13.87
C VAL A 91 -6.28 -4.42 12.36
N THR A 92 -6.97 -5.26 11.58
CA THR A 92 -6.95 -5.17 10.11
C THR A 92 -7.45 -3.81 9.64
N MET A 93 -8.54 -3.30 10.22
CA MET A 93 -9.07 -1.98 9.88
C MET A 93 -8.11 -0.84 10.24
N LEU A 94 -7.46 -0.91 11.41
CA LEU A 94 -6.44 0.08 11.78
C LEU A 94 -5.26 0.08 10.81
N ILE A 95 -4.79 -1.10 10.38
CA ILE A 95 -3.71 -1.19 9.39
C ILE A 95 -4.16 -0.59 8.06
N VAL A 96 -5.39 -0.87 7.60
CA VAL A 96 -5.95 -0.28 6.37
C VAL A 96 -6.02 1.25 6.47
N VAL A 97 -6.41 1.79 7.63
CA VAL A 97 -6.43 3.24 7.86
C VAL A 97 -5.02 3.84 7.74
N ILE A 98 -4.03 3.24 8.40
CA ILE A 98 -2.64 3.72 8.39
C ILE A 98 -2.05 3.61 6.98
N LEU A 99 -2.28 2.49 6.28
CA LEU A 99 -1.84 2.28 4.90
C LEU A 99 -2.40 3.36 3.97
N ASN A 100 -3.71 3.62 4.04
CA ASN A 100 -4.33 4.63 3.19
C ASN A 100 -3.87 6.04 3.55
N PHE A 101 -3.69 6.35 4.83
CA PHE A 101 -3.15 7.64 5.26
C PHE A 101 -1.74 7.87 4.68
N SER A 102 -0.88 6.86 4.83
CA SER A 102 0.48 6.85 4.29
C SER A 102 0.50 6.98 2.76
N ASN A 103 -0.34 6.21 2.06
CA ASN A 103 -0.49 6.31 0.61
C ASN A 103 -0.95 7.69 0.16
N GLY A 104 -1.88 8.32 0.88
CA GLY A 104 -2.30 9.69 0.63
C GLY A 104 -1.13 10.66 0.75
N LEU A 105 -0.33 10.57 1.82
CA LEU A 105 0.86 11.42 1.98
C LEU A 105 1.90 11.20 0.88
N TYR A 106 2.17 9.94 0.52
CA TYR A 106 3.08 9.57 -0.57
C TYR A 106 2.62 10.18 -1.89
N GLN A 107 1.36 9.94 -2.27
CA GLN A 107 0.80 10.35 -3.55
C GLN A 107 0.81 11.88 -3.69
N ASN A 108 0.37 12.60 -2.67
CA ASN A 108 0.42 14.06 -2.66
C ASN A 108 1.85 14.60 -2.78
N SER A 109 2.82 13.98 -2.09
CA SER A 109 4.22 14.41 -2.14
C SER A 109 4.86 14.13 -3.50
N VAL A 110 4.57 12.98 -4.11
CA VAL A 110 5.08 12.62 -5.44
C VAL A 110 4.48 13.49 -6.53
N PHE A 111 3.17 13.78 -6.49
CA PHE A 111 2.54 14.72 -7.41
C PHE A 111 3.06 16.15 -7.23
N GLY A 112 3.32 16.57 -5.99
CA GLY A 112 3.98 17.83 -5.69
C GLY A 112 5.38 17.91 -6.31
N LEU A 113 6.18 16.83 -6.21
CA LEU A 113 7.49 16.75 -6.84
C LEU A 113 7.41 16.85 -8.36
N THR A 114 6.50 16.11 -9.00
CA THR A 114 6.42 16.10 -10.48
C THR A 114 5.79 17.34 -11.07
N ALA A 115 5.09 18.15 -10.26
CA ALA A 115 4.57 19.45 -10.69
C ALA A 115 5.68 20.46 -11.01
N ASP A 116 6.87 20.31 -10.41
CA ASP A 116 8.06 21.13 -10.70
C ASP A 116 8.74 20.75 -12.03
N PHE A 117 8.38 19.60 -12.60
CA PHE A 117 8.90 19.08 -13.86
C PHE A 117 7.90 19.24 -15.01
N PRO A 118 8.32 19.05 -16.28
CA PRO A 118 7.39 19.07 -17.41
C PRO A 118 6.20 18.13 -17.21
N ALA A 119 5.01 18.52 -17.67
CA ALA A 119 3.76 17.78 -17.48
C ALA A 119 3.82 16.29 -17.92
N ALA A 120 4.75 15.94 -18.81
CA ALA A 120 5.05 14.56 -19.17
C ALA A 120 5.34 13.64 -17.97
N TYR A 121 6.00 14.14 -16.92
CA TYR A 121 6.32 13.33 -15.73
C TYR A 121 5.07 13.03 -14.89
N THR A 122 4.20 14.02 -14.66
CA THR A 122 2.91 13.81 -13.99
C THR A 122 2.01 12.87 -14.79
N ASN A 123 1.98 13.00 -16.12
CA ASN A 123 1.24 12.09 -16.99
C ASN A 123 1.78 10.66 -16.91
N ALA A 124 3.10 10.47 -16.87
CA ALA A 124 3.72 9.16 -16.70
C ALA A 124 3.34 8.50 -15.37
N LEU A 125 3.23 9.28 -14.28
CA LEU A 125 2.73 8.77 -12.99
C LEU A 125 1.28 8.27 -13.07
N ILE A 126 0.39 9.05 -13.70
CA ILE A 126 -1.02 8.68 -13.87
C ILE A 126 -1.14 7.40 -14.71
N VAL A 127 -0.39 7.31 -15.80
CA VAL A 127 -0.33 6.11 -16.65
C VAL A 127 0.16 4.91 -15.84
N GLY A 128 1.21 5.07 -15.02
CA GLY A 128 1.72 4.01 -14.15
C GLY A 128 0.68 3.50 -13.15
N ASN A 129 -0.10 4.40 -12.55
CA ASN A 129 -1.19 4.02 -11.64
C ASN A 129 -2.28 3.20 -12.34
N ASN A 130 -2.67 3.59 -13.56
CA ASN A 130 -3.66 2.86 -14.35
C ASN A 130 -3.15 1.48 -14.78
N VAL A 131 -1.89 1.39 -15.22
CA VAL A 131 -1.25 0.12 -15.59
C VAL A 131 -1.19 -0.83 -14.38
N CYS A 132 -0.87 -0.32 -13.19
CA CYS A 132 -0.89 -1.09 -11.95
C CYS A 132 -2.30 -1.66 -11.68
N GLY A 133 -3.36 -0.84 -11.78
CA GLY A 133 -4.75 -1.29 -11.59
C GLY A 133 -5.16 -2.40 -12.56
N THR A 134 -4.77 -2.28 -13.84
CA THR A 134 -5.00 -3.33 -14.84
C THR A 134 -4.25 -4.60 -14.51
N PHE A 135 -2.97 -4.50 -14.12
CA PHE A 135 -2.15 -5.64 -13.72
C PHE A 135 -2.75 -6.38 -12.53
N ILE A 136 -3.18 -5.66 -11.49
CA ILE A 136 -3.85 -6.26 -10.32
C ILE A 136 -5.16 -6.97 -10.74
N SER A 137 -5.94 -6.36 -11.63
CA SER A 137 -7.20 -6.95 -12.11
C SER A 137 -6.95 -8.28 -12.85
N VAL A 138 -5.96 -8.33 -13.74
CA VAL A 138 -5.55 -9.55 -14.44
C VAL A 138 -5.09 -10.61 -13.44
N LEU A 139 -4.25 -10.23 -12.47
CA LEU A 139 -3.81 -11.16 -11.43
C LEU A 139 -5.01 -11.75 -10.67
N VAL A 140 -6.00 -10.94 -10.30
CA VAL A 140 -7.21 -11.42 -9.60
C VAL A 140 -7.97 -12.45 -10.42
N ILE A 141 -8.10 -12.26 -11.73
CA ILE A 141 -8.75 -13.23 -12.62
C ILE A 141 -7.93 -14.53 -12.65
N VAL A 142 -6.63 -14.45 -12.93
CA VAL A 142 -5.74 -15.62 -13.02
C VAL A 142 -5.74 -16.43 -11.73
N THR A 143 -5.62 -15.79 -10.57
CA THR A 143 -5.62 -16.50 -9.29
C THR A 143 -6.99 -17.08 -8.93
N THR A 144 -8.09 -16.53 -9.44
CA THR A 144 -9.43 -17.11 -9.25
C THR A 144 -9.53 -18.46 -9.95
N ILE A 145 -8.97 -18.54 -11.15
CA ILE A 145 -9.01 -19.75 -11.97
C ILE A 145 -7.99 -20.78 -11.47
N ALA A 146 -6.77 -20.33 -11.14
CA ALA A 146 -5.67 -21.23 -10.75
C ALA A 146 -5.81 -21.82 -9.33
N PHE A 147 -6.40 -21.08 -8.38
CA PHE A 147 -6.47 -21.48 -6.98
C PHE A 147 -7.87 -21.25 -6.39
N PRO A 148 -8.89 -22.05 -6.77
CA PRO A 148 -10.27 -21.83 -6.37
C PRO A 148 -10.55 -22.12 -4.88
N THR A 149 -9.76 -22.97 -4.21
CA THR A 149 -10.05 -23.45 -2.83
C THR A 149 -8.99 -23.09 -1.79
N GLN A 150 -7.86 -22.49 -2.19
CA GLN A 150 -6.72 -22.22 -1.28
C GLN A 150 -6.61 -20.73 -0.92
N TYR A 151 -7.49 -20.26 -0.04
CA TYR A 151 -7.58 -18.84 0.35
C TYR A 151 -6.29 -18.29 0.98
N LYS A 152 -5.66 -19.05 1.91
CA LYS A 152 -4.44 -18.63 2.62
C LYS A 152 -3.24 -18.51 1.68
N THR A 153 -3.02 -19.49 0.82
CA THR A 153 -1.92 -19.51 -0.15
C THR A 153 -2.01 -18.35 -1.13
N VAL A 154 -3.21 -18.07 -1.66
CA VAL A 154 -3.41 -16.96 -2.59
C VAL A 154 -3.12 -15.63 -1.90
N ALA A 155 -3.62 -15.41 -0.68
CA ALA A 155 -3.35 -14.19 0.08
C ALA A 155 -1.84 -13.99 0.31
N LEU A 156 -1.11 -15.04 0.71
CA LEU A 156 0.34 -14.98 0.91
C LEU A 156 1.09 -14.59 -0.39
N ILE A 157 0.71 -15.15 -1.53
CA ILE A 157 1.29 -14.79 -2.83
C ILE A 157 1.04 -13.30 -3.14
N TYR A 158 -0.18 -12.81 -2.93
CA TYR A 158 -0.52 -11.40 -3.18
C TYR A 158 0.29 -10.43 -2.33
N PHE A 159 0.35 -10.67 -1.02
CA PHE A 159 1.10 -9.80 -0.12
C PHE A 159 2.61 -9.92 -0.33
N SER A 160 3.12 -11.09 -0.71
CA SER A 160 4.53 -11.28 -1.07
C SER A 160 4.92 -10.51 -2.33
N ILE A 161 4.10 -10.58 -3.39
CA ILE A 161 4.30 -9.78 -4.62
C ILE A 161 4.26 -8.29 -4.28
N SER A 162 3.29 -7.86 -3.47
CA SER A 162 3.16 -6.47 -3.05
C SER A 162 4.39 -5.99 -2.28
N LEU A 163 4.93 -6.80 -1.38
CA LEU A 163 6.15 -6.48 -0.64
C LEU A 163 7.37 -6.38 -1.57
N ALA A 164 7.52 -7.31 -2.53
CA ALA A 164 8.60 -7.25 -3.51
C ALA A 164 8.55 -5.97 -4.35
N VAL A 165 7.36 -5.57 -4.82
CA VAL A 165 7.16 -4.32 -5.57
C VAL A 165 7.47 -3.09 -4.71
N LEU A 166 7.07 -3.08 -3.43
CA LEU A 166 7.39 -1.98 -2.51
C LEU A 166 8.90 -1.86 -2.25
N LEU A 167 9.61 -3.00 -2.11
CA LEU A 167 11.07 -3.00 -1.96
C LEU A 167 11.77 -2.51 -3.23
N LEU A 168 11.30 -2.91 -4.41
CA LEU A 168 11.80 -2.38 -5.69
C LEU A 168 11.56 -0.87 -5.82
N CYS A 169 10.40 -0.38 -5.36
CA CYS A 169 10.10 1.04 -5.29
C CYS A 169 11.08 1.77 -4.34
N GLY A 170 11.31 1.21 -3.15
CA GLY A 170 12.27 1.75 -2.18
C GLY A 170 13.69 1.80 -2.71
N ALA A 171 14.14 0.73 -3.38
CA ALA A 171 15.45 0.66 -4.02
C ALA A 171 15.60 1.68 -5.16
N SER A 172 14.54 1.90 -5.93
CA SER A 172 14.50 2.90 -7.01
C SER A 172 14.63 4.32 -6.46
N LEU A 173 13.90 4.65 -5.39
CA LEU A 173 14.03 5.94 -4.71
C LEU A 173 15.42 6.13 -4.09
N PHE A 174 15.98 5.08 -3.47
CA PHE A 174 17.34 5.14 -2.94
C PHE A 174 18.37 5.40 -4.05
N SER A 175 18.24 4.73 -5.19
CA SER A 175 19.11 4.97 -6.35
C SER A 175 18.96 6.40 -6.89
N LEU A 176 17.74 6.91 -6.97
CA LEU A 176 17.46 8.27 -7.42
C LEU A 176 18.07 9.32 -6.48
N THR A 177 17.92 9.15 -5.16
CA THR A 177 18.48 10.07 -4.16
C THR A 177 20.01 10.09 -4.21
N ARG A 178 20.66 8.94 -4.43
CA ARG A 178 22.11 8.85 -4.64
C ARG A 178 22.56 9.59 -5.91
N LEU A 179 21.83 9.43 -7.02
CA LEU A 179 22.15 10.10 -8.28
C LEU A 179 21.98 11.63 -8.18
N VAL A 180 20.89 12.10 -7.57
CA VAL A 180 20.66 13.53 -7.33
C VAL A 180 21.75 14.12 -6.44
N SER A 181 22.12 13.42 -5.37
CA SER A 181 23.21 13.83 -4.48
C SER A 181 24.57 13.86 -5.19
N ALA A 182 24.84 12.93 -6.10
CA ALA A 182 26.04 12.92 -6.92
C ALA A 182 26.08 14.06 -7.94
N SER A 183 24.94 14.41 -8.54
CA SER A 183 24.81 15.52 -9.51
C SER A 183 25.02 16.90 -8.87
N PHE A 184 24.58 17.08 -7.62
CA PHE A 184 24.78 18.32 -6.85
C PHE A 184 26.16 18.45 -6.19
N ARG A 185 27.01 17.41 -6.23
CA ARG A 185 28.39 17.53 -5.76
C ARG A 185 29.17 18.34 -6.81
N PRO A 186 29.73 19.52 -6.47
CA PRO A 186 30.55 20.25 -7.43
C PRO A 186 31.67 19.33 -7.89
N ARG A 187 31.86 19.23 -9.22
CA ARG A 187 33.09 18.71 -9.81
C ARG A 187 34.23 19.62 -9.36
N ASN A 188 34.77 19.37 -8.17
CA ASN A 188 36.08 19.87 -7.82
C ASN A 188 37.09 19.00 -8.57
N ASN A 189 37.21 19.24 -9.87
CA ASN A 189 38.32 18.76 -10.66
C ASN A 189 39.54 19.48 -10.09
N GLY A 190 40.28 18.78 -9.24
CA GLY A 190 41.68 19.09 -9.03
C GLY A 190 42.36 19.07 -10.40
N VAL A 191 42.75 20.24 -10.86
CA VAL A 191 43.84 20.38 -11.81
C VAL A 191 44.96 21.00 -10.99
N GLN A 192 46.01 20.20 -10.82
CA GLN A 192 47.32 20.59 -10.32
C GLN A 192 47.92 21.70 -11.17
#